data_AF-A0A7C5IDP4-F1
#
_entry.id   AF-A0A7C5IDP4-F1
#
_cell.length_a   1.000
_cell.length_b   1.000
_cell.length_c   1.000
_cell.angle_alpha   90.00
_cell.angle_beta   90.00
_cell.angle_gamma   90.00
#
_symmetry.space_group_name_H-M   'P 1'
#
loop_
_entity.id
_entity.type
_entity.pdbx_description
1 polymer ?
#
loop_
_entity_poly.entity_id
_entity_poly.type
_entity_poly.pdbx_seq_one_letter_code
_entity_poly.pdbx_strand_id
1 'polypeptide(L)'
;EAVREAGYVARPLQVSHAFHTKIVAPAGESLAKILKTMDLRPPVIPIVSNVLGDFYPMGPGVVPEMIDLLGRQVYSPVQFVKGLNTLYDAGARLFVELGPKRILYGFVEDVLGAREGVVSLFTNHPRIGDAASVNLALCGLYAAGLGYGLAVKEQREPVVVERREIAQSTPIAGSVSVAEEKTLEPFPRPVLTEADRYIELGKLFTEFLDRGFRIYSQGKAQQTSVEVVITGAALGLPGVDRVFDDANIERMLRGDVFIEPIPMHLRQQMVEKNITRLVKSESGEGRFEIIKDLNDVIKLAARARDFDLVSDFGFPEDRIPALDRVTKLAIAAGIDALRDAGIPLVMHYKTTTKGTMLPDRWMLPEELRDDTGIIFASAFPGYDSYAEIISGFYQDQIRKERLKELRSLYALANSLGSNGLAEEIRQRIESLQQEIEKNPYQFDRRFLFRVLSMGHSQFAEYIGARGPNTATNAACASGTQAVGIGCDWIRTGRCRRVIIISADDITSENLMGWFGSGFLASGSAATDEIVEEAATPFDRRRHGLIIGMGAS
;
A
#
# COMPACT_ATOMS: atom_id res chain seq x y z
N GLU A 1 -1.16 37.54 -26.92
CA GLU A 1 -0.25 38.53 -27.56
C GLU A 1 -0.77 39.95 -27.41
N ALA A 2 -2.03 40.24 -27.78
CA ALA A 2 -2.67 41.55 -27.57
C ALA A 2 -2.48 42.19 -26.17
N VAL A 3 -2.52 41.40 -25.09
CA VAL A 3 -2.31 41.91 -23.71
C VAL A 3 -0.87 42.39 -23.48
N ARG A 4 0.12 41.74 -24.09
CA ARG A 4 1.54 42.16 -24.01
C ARG A 4 1.79 43.39 -24.88
N GLU A 5 1.15 43.46 -26.04
CA GLU A 5 1.20 44.63 -26.93
C GLU A 5 0.59 45.88 -26.27
N ALA A 6 -0.40 45.69 -25.40
CA ALA A 6 -0.97 46.76 -24.56
C ALA A 6 -0.08 47.15 -23.36
N GLY A 7 1.13 46.62 -23.24
CA GLY A 7 2.11 46.99 -22.20
C GLY A 7 2.00 46.23 -20.88
N TYR A 8 1.10 45.24 -20.77
CA TYR A 8 0.95 44.45 -19.55
C TYR A 8 1.87 43.23 -19.52
N VAL A 9 2.35 42.89 -18.33
CA VAL A 9 3.07 41.62 -18.11
C VAL A 9 2.06 40.47 -18.17
N ALA A 10 2.14 39.66 -19.23
CA ALA A 10 1.30 38.47 -19.38
C ALA A 10 2.15 37.20 -19.40
N ARG A 11 1.69 36.15 -18.72
CA ARG A 11 2.29 34.81 -18.73
C ARG A 11 1.26 33.79 -19.19
N PRO A 12 1.57 32.92 -20.17
CA PRO A 12 0.71 31.81 -20.52
C PRO A 12 0.66 30.82 -19.35
N LEU A 13 -0.54 30.45 -18.91
CA LEU A 13 -0.76 29.43 -17.89
C LEU A 13 -0.78 28.05 -18.55
N GLN A 14 -0.09 27.09 -17.95
CA GLN A 14 -0.05 25.70 -18.40
C GLN A 14 -1.29 24.95 -17.89
N VAL A 15 -2.45 25.29 -18.44
CA VAL A 15 -3.74 24.66 -18.13
C VAL A 15 -4.37 24.16 -19.41
N SER A 16 -5.08 23.03 -19.33
CA SER A 16 -5.71 22.42 -20.50
C SER A 16 -6.88 23.21 -21.05
N HIS A 17 -7.53 24.02 -20.21
CA HIS A 17 -8.72 24.80 -20.56
C HIS A 17 -8.73 26.15 -19.85
N ALA A 18 -9.52 27.10 -20.35
CA ALA A 18 -9.75 28.40 -19.73
C ALA A 18 -10.73 28.29 -18.54
N PHE A 19 -10.34 27.54 -17.51
CA PHE A 19 -11.10 27.40 -16.25
C PHE A 19 -11.40 28.77 -15.63
N HIS A 20 -12.51 28.88 -14.90
CA HIS A 20 -12.97 30.13 -14.28
C HIS A 20 -13.28 31.26 -15.28
N THR A 21 -13.56 30.90 -16.54
CA THR A 21 -14.06 31.83 -17.56
C THR A 21 -15.39 31.34 -18.12
N LYS A 22 -16.17 32.25 -18.71
CA LYS A 22 -17.46 31.91 -19.35
C LYS A 22 -17.34 30.90 -20.49
N ILE A 23 -16.13 30.68 -21.05
CA ILE A 23 -15.89 29.72 -22.13
C ILE A 23 -16.26 28.30 -21.71
N VAL A 24 -16.07 27.95 -20.43
CA VAL A 24 -16.36 26.61 -19.90
C VAL A 24 -17.75 26.50 -19.24
N ALA A 25 -18.63 27.49 -19.42
CA ALA A 25 -19.96 27.50 -18.81
C ALA A 25 -20.81 26.23 -19.07
N PRO A 26 -20.80 25.62 -20.27
CA PRO A 26 -21.55 24.38 -20.53
C PRO A 26 -21.15 23.20 -19.63
N ALA A 27 -19.90 23.17 -19.12
CA ALA A 27 -19.46 22.14 -18.19
C ALA A 27 -20.16 22.25 -16.83
N GLY A 28 -20.52 23.46 -16.40
CA GLY A 28 -21.23 23.71 -15.15
C GLY A 28 -22.63 23.09 -15.13
N GLU A 29 -23.34 23.10 -16.26
CA GLU A 29 -24.66 22.46 -16.39
C GLU A 29 -24.59 20.94 -16.23
N SER A 30 -23.57 20.32 -16.81
CA SER A 30 -23.33 18.88 -16.69
C SER A 30 -23.00 18.49 -15.26
N LEU A 31 -22.14 19.28 -14.60
CA LEU A 31 -21.82 19.09 -13.18
C LEU A 31 -23.07 19.23 -12.29
N ALA A 32 -23.90 20.26 -12.51
CA ALA A 32 -25.12 20.46 -11.74
C ALA A 32 -26.10 19.28 -11.87
N LYS A 33 -26.18 18.62 -13.03
CA LYS A 33 -27.00 17.41 -13.22
C LYS A 33 -26.50 16.25 -12.37
N ILE A 34 -25.18 16.04 -12.30
CA ILE A 34 -24.56 15.00 -11.45
C ILE A 34 -24.77 15.32 -9.97
N LEU A 35 -24.57 16.58 -9.56
CA LEU A 35 -24.75 16.99 -8.17
C LEU A 35 -26.18 16.76 -7.66
N LYS A 36 -27.19 16.85 -8.53
CA LYS A 36 -28.59 16.54 -8.20
C LYS A 36 -28.84 15.07 -7.89
N THR A 37 -27.96 14.16 -8.29
CA THR A 37 -28.09 12.73 -7.98
C THR A 37 -27.38 12.33 -6.69
N MET A 38 -26.69 13.27 -6.01
CA MET A 38 -25.95 13.02 -4.78
C MET A 38 -26.76 13.45 -3.55
N ASP A 39 -26.57 12.77 -2.41
CA ASP A 39 -27.14 13.18 -1.11
C ASP A 39 -26.37 14.37 -0.50
N LEU A 40 -26.50 15.56 -1.11
CA LEU A 40 -25.85 16.78 -0.64
C LEU A 40 -26.54 17.31 0.62
N ARG A 41 -25.75 17.57 1.67
CA ARG A 41 -26.23 18.11 2.95
C ARG A 41 -25.73 19.54 3.15
N PRO A 42 -26.54 20.43 3.75
CA PRO A 42 -26.10 21.77 4.11
C PRO A 42 -24.85 21.72 5.00
N PRO A 43 -23.89 22.64 4.81
CA PRO A 43 -22.69 22.68 5.64
C PRO A 43 -23.04 23.04 7.08
N VAL A 44 -22.30 22.45 8.01
CA VAL A 44 -22.42 22.71 9.46
C VAL A 44 -21.30 23.60 10.00
N ILE A 45 -20.30 23.87 9.17
CA ILE A 45 -19.21 24.82 9.42
C ILE A 45 -19.36 25.96 8.41
N PRO A 46 -19.20 27.24 8.80
CA PRO A 46 -19.21 28.34 7.85
C PRO A 46 -18.15 28.17 6.77
N ILE A 47 -18.56 28.22 5.51
CA ILE A 47 -17.70 28.14 4.33
C ILE A 47 -17.79 29.46 3.59
N VAL A 48 -16.69 29.95 3.01
CA VAL A 48 -16.73 31.09 2.09
C VAL A 48 -16.66 30.58 0.65
N SER A 49 -17.60 31.04 -0.17
CA SER A 49 -17.72 30.64 -1.57
C SER A 49 -16.66 31.31 -2.43
N ASN A 50 -15.95 30.54 -3.26
CA ASN A 50 -15.06 31.09 -4.29
C ASN A 50 -15.82 31.80 -5.43
N VAL A 51 -17.14 31.59 -5.55
CA VAL A 51 -17.98 32.26 -6.56
C VAL A 51 -18.44 33.62 -6.05
N LEU A 52 -18.92 33.69 -4.81
CA LEU A 52 -19.46 34.92 -4.23
C LEU A 52 -18.39 35.79 -3.56
N GLY A 53 -17.36 35.16 -2.99
CA GLY A 53 -16.45 35.77 -2.03
C GLY A 53 -17.09 36.03 -0.66
N ASP A 54 -18.31 35.56 -0.45
CA ASP A 54 -19.10 35.69 0.79
C ASP A 54 -19.41 34.31 1.38
N PHE A 55 -20.02 34.26 2.56
CA PHE A 55 -20.43 33.01 3.18
C PHE A 55 -21.36 32.20 2.27
N TYR A 56 -21.07 30.91 2.20
CA TYR A 56 -21.82 29.91 1.46
C TYR A 56 -23.16 29.64 2.16
N PRO A 57 -24.25 29.35 1.42
CA PRO A 57 -25.56 29.09 2.01
C PRO A 57 -25.52 27.97 3.06
N MET A 58 -26.18 28.21 4.21
CA MET A 58 -26.27 27.27 5.32
C MET A 58 -27.72 27.10 5.78
N GLY A 59 -28.02 25.96 6.39
CA GLY A 59 -29.33 25.67 6.99
C GLY A 59 -30.28 24.87 6.08
N PRO A 60 -31.52 24.62 6.54
CA PRO A 60 -32.48 23.79 5.81
C PRO A 60 -32.88 24.41 4.45
N GLY A 61 -33.02 23.58 3.42
CA GLY A 61 -33.55 23.99 2.12
C GLY A 61 -32.55 24.66 1.17
N VAL A 62 -31.28 24.82 1.55
CA VAL A 62 -30.26 25.51 0.72
C VAL A 62 -29.64 24.64 -0.38
N VAL A 63 -29.90 23.32 -0.39
CA VAL A 63 -29.28 22.37 -1.34
C VAL A 63 -29.44 22.78 -2.83
N PRO A 64 -30.60 23.27 -3.30
CA PRO A 64 -30.71 23.74 -4.68
C PRO A 64 -29.77 24.91 -5.02
N GLU A 65 -29.60 25.86 -4.09
CA GLU A 65 -28.67 26.99 -4.25
C GLU A 65 -27.21 26.52 -4.22
N MET A 66 -26.90 25.54 -3.36
CA MET A 66 -25.57 24.93 -3.31
C MET A 66 -25.17 24.32 -4.66
N ILE A 67 -26.09 23.58 -5.29
CA ILE A 67 -25.87 22.95 -6.60
C ILE A 67 -25.61 24.01 -7.68
N ASP A 68 -26.37 25.11 -7.69
CA ASP A 68 -26.15 26.23 -8.61
C ASP A 68 -24.77 26.87 -8.41
N LEU A 69 -24.37 27.14 -7.15
CA LEU A 69 -23.06 27.70 -6.85
C LEU A 69 -21.90 26.76 -7.23
N LEU A 70 -22.03 25.46 -6.99
CA LEU A 70 -21.01 24.47 -7.38
C LEU A 70 -20.90 24.34 -8.89
N GLY A 71 -22.02 24.38 -9.62
CA GLY A 71 -22.01 24.44 -11.09
C GLY A 71 -21.32 25.71 -11.61
N ARG A 72 -21.65 26.86 -11.01
CA ARG A 72 -21.05 28.18 -11.33
C ARG A 72 -19.56 28.24 -11.10
N GLN A 73 -19.05 27.52 -10.10
CA GLN A 73 -17.64 27.56 -9.70
C GLN A 73 -16.68 27.24 -10.86
N VAL A 74 -17.09 26.36 -11.78
CA VAL A 74 -16.27 25.92 -12.92
C VAL A 74 -15.94 27.07 -13.88
N TYR A 75 -16.87 28.03 -14.05
CA TYR A 75 -16.79 29.08 -15.06
C TYR A 75 -16.79 30.52 -14.49
N SER A 76 -16.92 30.65 -13.17
CA SER A 76 -16.86 31.94 -12.48
C SER A 76 -15.43 32.25 -12.02
N PRO A 77 -15.00 33.53 -12.07
CA PRO A 77 -13.74 33.94 -11.47
C PRO A 77 -13.66 33.58 -9.99
N VAL A 78 -12.49 33.17 -9.51
CA VAL A 78 -12.25 32.86 -8.09
C VAL A 78 -12.13 34.16 -7.30
N GLN A 79 -13.10 34.45 -6.44
CA GLN A 79 -13.14 35.62 -5.57
C GLN A 79 -12.25 35.47 -4.32
N PHE A 80 -10.98 35.07 -4.52
CA PHE A 80 -10.08 34.70 -3.42
C PHE A 80 -9.77 35.86 -2.48
N VAL A 81 -9.41 37.03 -3.02
CA VAL A 81 -9.09 38.23 -2.23
C VAL A 81 -10.30 38.68 -1.42
N LYS A 82 -11.48 38.73 -2.04
CA LYS A 82 -12.73 39.05 -1.34
C LYS A 82 -13.00 38.03 -0.24
N GLY A 83 -12.89 36.74 -0.55
CA GLY A 83 -13.12 35.67 0.43
C GLY A 83 -12.19 35.72 1.64
N LEU A 84 -10.90 36.02 1.44
CA LEU A 84 -9.96 36.25 2.53
C LEU A 84 -10.34 37.44 3.41
N ASN A 85 -10.79 38.54 2.82
CA ASN A 85 -11.29 39.69 3.57
C ASN A 85 -12.56 39.34 4.35
N THR A 86 -13.52 38.65 3.74
CA THR A 86 -14.74 38.16 4.41
C THR A 86 -14.39 37.30 5.63
N LEU A 87 -13.43 36.37 5.49
CA LEU A 87 -12.96 35.54 6.61
C LEU A 87 -12.31 36.40 7.70
N TYR A 88 -11.44 37.34 7.32
CA TYR A 88 -10.77 38.23 8.26
C TYR A 88 -11.77 39.12 9.03
N ASP A 89 -12.74 39.70 8.33
CA ASP A 89 -13.77 40.55 8.91
C ASP A 89 -14.72 39.76 9.82
N ALA A 90 -14.93 38.48 9.53
CA ALA A 90 -15.62 37.53 10.41
C ALA A 90 -14.79 37.06 11.62
N GLY A 91 -13.55 37.56 11.77
CA GLY A 91 -12.69 37.28 12.92
C GLY A 91 -11.63 36.22 12.71
N ALA A 92 -11.51 35.62 11.51
CA ALA A 92 -10.42 34.71 11.22
C ALA A 92 -9.07 35.45 11.28
N ARG A 93 -8.14 34.91 12.05
CA ARG A 93 -6.77 35.42 12.15
C ARG A 93 -5.73 34.37 11.76
N LEU A 94 -6.15 33.12 11.65
CA LEU A 94 -5.28 32.02 11.31
C LEU A 94 -5.77 31.32 10.05
N PHE A 95 -4.86 31.13 9.09
CA PHE A 95 -5.14 30.54 7.78
C PHE A 95 -4.21 29.34 7.56
N VAL A 96 -4.77 28.16 7.31
CA VAL A 96 -3.99 26.93 7.08
C VAL A 96 -4.25 26.41 5.66
N GLU A 97 -3.21 26.31 4.84
CA GLU A 97 -3.26 25.63 3.55
C GLU A 97 -3.15 24.12 3.73
N LEU A 98 -4.17 23.39 3.28
CA LEU A 98 -4.19 21.94 3.20
C LEU A 98 -3.94 21.48 1.77
N GLY A 99 -2.76 20.88 1.53
CA GLY A 99 -2.40 20.38 0.21
C GLY A 99 -0.93 20.59 -0.12
N PRO A 100 -0.43 20.00 -1.22
CA PRO A 100 0.99 20.03 -1.52
C PRO A 100 1.47 21.43 -1.91
N LYS A 101 2.67 21.78 -1.42
CA LYS A 101 3.38 23.07 -1.62
C LYS A 101 2.97 24.15 -0.60
N ARG A 102 2.87 25.41 -1.03
CA ARG A 102 2.58 26.60 -0.20
C ARG A 102 2.07 27.78 -1.03
N ILE A 103 1.21 27.50 -2.02
CA ILE A 103 0.79 28.52 -2.99
C ILE A 103 -0.23 29.46 -2.36
N LEU A 104 -1.23 28.91 -1.67
CA LEU A 104 -2.26 29.71 -1.02
C LEU A 104 -1.70 30.47 0.17
N TYR A 105 -0.75 29.88 0.90
CA TYR A 105 0.05 30.54 1.92
C TYR A 105 0.64 31.85 1.39
N GLY A 106 1.30 31.81 0.23
CA GLY A 106 1.87 33.02 -0.40
C GLY A 106 0.81 34.07 -0.71
N PHE A 107 -0.36 33.67 -1.23
CA PHE A 107 -1.44 34.61 -1.51
C PHE A 107 -2.07 35.20 -0.24
N VAL A 108 -2.15 34.44 0.86
CA VAL A 108 -2.59 34.96 2.15
C VAL A 108 -1.59 36.01 2.66
N GLU A 109 -0.29 35.73 2.56
CA GLU A 109 0.76 36.69 2.94
C GLU A 109 0.67 37.97 2.10
N ASP A 110 0.47 37.86 0.78
CA ASP A 110 0.36 39.01 -0.12
C ASP A 110 -0.88 39.89 0.18
N VAL A 111 -2.00 39.28 0.58
CA VAL A 111 -3.29 39.99 0.77
C VAL A 111 -3.46 40.49 2.22
N LEU A 112 -3.09 39.67 3.20
CA LEU A 112 -3.37 39.87 4.61
C LEU A 112 -2.13 39.89 5.50
N GLY A 113 -0.93 39.51 5.02
CA GLY A 113 0.26 39.35 5.87
C GLY A 113 0.73 40.62 6.58
N ALA A 114 0.38 41.80 6.05
CA ALA A 114 0.63 43.09 6.71
C ALA A 114 -0.40 43.45 7.81
N ARG A 115 -1.47 42.66 7.98
CA ARG A 115 -2.50 42.91 8.99
C ARG A 115 -2.12 42.28 10.32
N GLU A 116 -2.43 43.00 11.40
CA GLU A 116 -2.09 42.59 12.75
C GLU A 116 -2.73 41.26 13.13
N GLY A 117 -1.94 40.38 13.74
CA GLY A 117 -2.39 39.10 14.26
C GLY A 117 -2.69 38.03 13.21
N VAL A 118 -2.38 38.27 11.92
CA VAL A 118 -2.55 37.24 10.88
C VAL A 118 -1.41 36.23 10.94
N VAL A 119 -1.79 34.95 11.00
CA VAL A 119 -0.86 33.81 10.93
C VAL A 119 -1.27 32.94 9.76
N SER A 120 -0.35 32.68 8.84
CA SER A 120 -0.54 31.73 7.75
C SER A 120 0.34 30.49 7.97
N LEU A 121 -0.19 29.31 7.65
CA LEU A 121 0.49 28.02 7.79
C LEU A 121 0.23 27.18 6.53
N PHE A 122 1.10 26.22 6.25
CA PHE A 122 0.95 25.30 5.13
C PHE A 122 1.30 23.87 5.56
N THR A 123 0.79 22.89 4.83
CA THR A 123 1.01 21.46 5.10
C THR A 123 1.53 20.76 3.85
N ASN A 124 1.88 19.48 3.97
CA ASN A 124 2.21 18.57 2.87
C ASN A 124 3.27 19.09 1.86
N HIS A 125 4.29 19.81 2.33
CA HIS A 125 5.28 20.41 1.44
C HIS A 125 6.33 19.38 0.98
N PRO A 126 6.47 19.07 -0.33
CA PRO A 126 7.27 17.93 -0.81
C PRO A 126 8.76 17.93 -0.41
N ARG A 127 9.36 19.11 -0.21
CA ARG A 127 10.76 19.23 0.22
C ARG A 127 10.96 19.10 1.73
N ILE A 128 9.89 19.26 2.50
CA ILE A 128 9.91 19.16 3.98
C ILE A 128 9.45 17.76 4.39
N GLY A 129 8.58 17.14 3.59
CA GLY A 129 7.97 15.85 3.89
C GLY A 129 6.62 16.04 4.61
N ASP A 130 5.70 15.10 4.35
CA ASP A 130 4.29 15.20 4.72
C ASP A 130 4.12 15.34 6.24
N ALA A 131 4.67 14.39 7.00
CA ALA A 131 4.58 14.39 8.46
C ALA A 131 5.25 15.61 9.10
N ALA A 132 6.45 15.99 8.63
CA ALA A 132 7.20 17.12 9.18
C ALA A 132 6.49 18.46 8.92
N SER A 133 5.97 18.67 7.71
CA SER A 133 5.23 19.90 7.38
C SER A 133 3.90 20.01 8.13
N VAL A 134 3.19 18.90 8.35
CA VAL A 134 1.99 18.88 9.21
C VAL A 134 2.36 19.20 10.66
N ASN A 135 3.41 18.61 11.21
CA ASN A 135 3.86 18.90 12.58
C ASN A 135 4.26 20.36 12.76
N LEU A 136 4.91 20.98 11.77
CA LEU A 136 5.23 22.42 11.80
C LEU A 136 3.96 23.29 11.82
N ALA A 137 2.95 22.95 11.03
CA ALA A 137 1.66 23.63 11.09
C ALA A 137 0.99 23.46 12.47
N LEU A 138 1.03 22.27 13.06
CA LEU A 138 0.51 22.03 14.42
C LEU A 138 1.26 22.85 15.47
N CYS A 139 2.59 22.93 15.38
CA CYS A 139 3.38 23.81 16.26
C CYS A 139 2.99 25.28 16.08
N GLY A 140 2.75 25.73 14.84
CA GLY A 140 2.25 27.07 14.54
C GLY A 140 0.87 27.35 15.15
N LEU A 141 -0.07 26.39 15.07
CA LEU A 141 -1.37 26.48 15.73
C LEU A 141 -1.24 26.58 17.26
N TYR A 142 -0.32 25.80 17.84
CA TYR A 142 -0.06 25.82 19.29
C TYR A 142 0.54 27.15 19.74
N ALA A 143 1.51 27.67 18.99
CA ALA A 143 2.11 28.98 19.21
C ALA A 143 1.09 30.13 19.07
N ALA A 144 0.11 29.97 18.18
CA ALA A 144 -1.03 30.87 18.04
C ALA A 144 -2.09 30.73 19.16
N GLY A 145 -1.86 29.86 20.15
CA GLY A 145 -2.72 29.72 21.34
C GLY A 145 -3.91 28.76 21.17
N LEU A 146 -4.02 28.04 20.05
CA LEU A 146 -5.14 27.15 19.75
C LEU A 146 -4.94 25.70 20.25
N GLY A 147 -3.85 25.43 20.96
CA GLY A 147 -3.45 24.09 21.42
C GLY A 147 -3.67 23.80 22.90
N TYR A 148 -4.12 24.78 23.69
CA TYR A 148 -4.55 24.58 25.07
C TYR A 148 -6.07 24.45 25.04
N GLY A 149 -6.61 23.24 25.13
CA GLY A 149 -8.06 23.02 25.12
C GLY A 149 -8.77 24.02 26.05
N LEU A 150 -9.82 24.67 25.55
CA LEU A 150 -10.62 25.60 26.34
C LEU A 150 -11.08 24.90 27.62
N ALA A 151 -10.66 25.40 28.79
CA ALA A 151 -11.20 24.97 30.06
C ALA A 151 -12.71 25.30 30.07
N VAL A 152 -13.54 24.27 29.91
CA VAL A 152 -15.00 24.40 30.07
C VAL A 152 -15.24 24.77 31.54
N LYS A 153 -15.64 26.02 31.80
CA LYS A 153 -16.23 26.41 33.08
C LYS A 153 -17.57 25.70 33.22
N GLU A 154 -17.59 24.49 33.75
CA GLU A 154 -18.82 23.90 34.26
C GLU A 154 -19.26 24.70 35.50
N GLN A 155 -20.32 25.50 35.37
CA GLN A 155 -21.11 25.90 36.52
C GLN A 155 -21.82 24.65 37.06
N ARG A 156 -21.24 24.02 38.08
CA ARG A 156 -21.95 23.01 38.88
C ARG A 156 -22.61 23.71 40.06
N GLU A 157 -23.93 23.63 40.14
CA GLU A 157 -24.63 23.91 41.40
C GLU A 157 -24.23 22.85 42.45
N PRO A 158 -24.07 23.23 43.73
CA PRO A 158 -23.59 22.33 44.75
C PRO A 158 -24.66 21.31 45.12
N VAL A 159 -24.41 20.05 44.78
CA VAL A 159 -25.17 18.91 45.32
C VAL A 159 -24.68 18.63 46.73
N VAL A 160 -25.55 18.82 47.71
CA VAL A 160 -25.33 18.41 49.11
C VAL A 160 -25.40 16.88 49.17
N VAL A 161 -24.29 16.25 49.52
CA VAL A 161 -24.23 14.80 49.78
C VAL A 161 -24.22 14.59 51.29
N GLU A 162 -25.26 13.98 51.83
CA GLU A 162 -25.29 13.55 53.24
C GLU A 162 -24.29 12.41 53.46
N ARG A 163 -23.42 12.58 54.47
CA ARG A 163 -22.48 11.54 54.93
C ARG A 163 -23.23 10.45 55.69
N ARG A 164 -23.08 9.19 55.26
CA ARG A 164 -23.26 8.02 56.14
C ARG A 164 -21.91 7.61 56.72
N GLU A 165 -21.87 7.49 58.05
CA GLU A 165 -20.71 7.01 58.81
C GLU A 165 -20.48 5.51 58.55
N ILE A 166 -19.22 5.13 58.38
CA ILE A 166 -18.75 3.74 58.30
C ILE A 166 -18.08 3.41 59.64
N ALA A 167 -18.49 2.31 60.25
CA ALA A 167 -18.01 1.83 61.53
C ALA A 167 -16.53 1.39 61.50
N GLN A 168 -15.82 1.68 62.60
CA GLN A 168 -14.41 1.39 62.84
C GLN A 168 -14.12 -0.12 62.95
N SER A 169 -12.94 -0.54 62.46
CA SER A 169 -12.38 -1.88 62.73
C SER A 169 -11.11 -1.78 63.58
N THR A 170 -10.94 -2.77 64.47
CA THR A 170 -10.00 -2.84 65.60
C THR A 170 -8.58 -3.29 65.18
N PRO A 171 -7.48 -2.88 65.85
CA PRO A 171 -6.12 -3.26 65.48
C PRO A 171 -5.66 -4.57 66.14
N ILE A 172 -4.87 -5.37 65.42
CA ILE A 172 -4.14 -6.53 65.96
C ILE A 172 -2.70 -6.11 66.28
N ALA A 173 -2.27 -6.42 67.51
CA ALA A 173 -0.95 -6.13 68.04
C ALA A 173 0.02 -7.32 67.85
N GLY A 174 1.27 -7.01 67.49
CA GLY A 174 2.39 -7.96 67.45
C GLY A 174 3.71 -7.22 67.27
N SER A 175 4.48 -7.13 68.35
CA SER A 175 5.74 -6.39 68.49
C SER A 175 6.96 -7.15 67.96
N VAL A 176 7.83 -6.48 67.21
CA VAL A 176 9.26 -6.85 67.07
C VAL A 176 10.11 -5.57 67.15
N SER A 177 11.26 -5.71 67.80
CA SER A 177 12.21 -4.73 68.32
C SER A 177 12.71 -3.67 67.34
N VAL A 178 12.86 -2.44 67.84
CA VAL A 178 13.53 -1.30 67.21
C VAL A 178 15.04 -1.55 67.18
N ALA A 179 15.58 -1.80 65.99
CA ALA A 179 17.01 -1.67 65.70
C ALA A 179 17.24 -0.28 65.07
N GLU A 180 18.38 0.32 65.39
CA GLU A 180 18.78 1.68 65.02
C GLU A 180 18.56 2.02 63.53
N GLU A 181 18.03 3.22 63.33
CA GLU A 181 17.80 3.85 62.04
C GLU A 181 19.14 4.06 61.31
N LYS A 182 19.55 3.09 60.50
CA LYS A 182 20.44 3.38 59.38
C LYS A 182 19.64 4.20 58.37
N THR A 183 20.05 5.46 58.19
CA THR A 183 19.67 6.30 57.07
C THR A 183 19.74 5.49 55.77
N LEU A 184 18.57 5.12 55.25
CA LEU A 184 18.41 4.55 53.92
C LEU A 184 18.85 5.62 52.92
N GLU A 185 19.91 5.33 52.17
CA GLU A 185 20.23 6.11 50.98
C GLU A 185 19.03 6.08 50.02
N PRO A 186 18.71 7.20 49.36
CA PRO A 186 17.56 7.27 48.48
C PRO A 186 17.71 6.26 47.34
N PHE A 187 16.72 5.37 47.21
CA PHE A 187 16.60 4.51 46.03
C PHE A 187 16.69 5.36 44.77
N PRO A 188 17.62 5.07 43.84
CA PRO A 188 17.69 5.82 42.60
C PRO A 188 16.40 5.60 41.83
N ARG A 189 15.70 6.69 41.50
CA ARG A 189 14.60 6.66 40.53
C ARG A 189 15.15 6.07 39.23
N PRO A 190 14.44 5.12 38.58
CA PRO A 190 14.87 4.61 37.29
C PRO A 190 14.97 5.79 36.32
N VAL A 191 16.12 5.93 35.67
CA VAL A 191 16.28 6.85 34.56
C VAL A 191 15.52 6.23 33.38
N LEU A 192 14.37 6.82 33.03
CA LEU A 192 13.59 6.44 31.84
C LEU A 192 14.49 6.58 30.61
N THR A 193 14.56 5.54 29.78
CA THR A 193 15.26 5.62 28.50
C THR A 193 14.46 6.49 27.51
N GLU A 194 15.09 6.98 26.45
CA GLU A 194 14.38 7.72 25.38
C GLU A 194 13.22 6.89 24.80
N ALA A 195 13.38 5.57 24.68
CA ALA A 195 12.35 4.66 24.23
C ALA A 195 11.12 4.66 25.16
N ASP A 196 11.33 4.68 26.48
CA ASP A 196 10.24 4.73 27.47
C ASP A 196 9.48 6.07 27.41
N ARG A 197 10.18 7.16 27.10
CA ARG A 197 9.58 8.49 26.86
C ARG A 197 8.68 8.50 25.63
N TYR A 198 9.08 7.88 24.53
CA TYR A 198 8.23 7.81 23.33
C TYR A 198 7.01 6.93 23.53
N ILE A 199 7.11 5.87 24.33
CA ILE A 199 5.96 5.02 24.69
C ILE A 199 4.98 5.77 25.60
N GLU A 200 5.48 6.49 26.60
CA GLU A 200 4.67 7.38 27.45
C GLU A 200 3.99 8.49 26.63
N LEU A 201 4.73 9.13 25.72
CA LEU A 201 4.20 10.16 24.83
C LEU A 201 3.14 9.58 23.88
N GLY A 202 3.36 8.36 23.36
CA GLY A 202 2.39 7.64 22.56
C GLY A 202 1.10 7.37 23.33
N LYS A 203 1.18 6.90 24.57
CA LYS A 203 0.01 6.68 25.45
C LYS A 203 -0.74 7.98 25.73
N LEU A 204 -0.04 9.06 26.07
CA LEU A 204 -0.63 10.39 26.28
C LEU A 204 -1.31 10.92 25.01
N PHE A 205 -0.71 10.68 23.84
CA PHE A 205 -1.26 11.10 22.56
C PHE A 205 -2.50 10.29 22.17
N THR A 206 -2.49 8.98 22.37
CA THR A 206 -3.67 8.11 22.17
C THR A 206 -4.81 8.53 23.11
N GLU A 207 -4.51 8.78 24.39
CA GLU A 207 -5.53 9.20 25.36
C GLU A 207 -6.11 10.59 25.03
N PHE A 208 -5.28 11.50 24.52
CA PHE A 208 -5.73 12.83 24.06
C PHE A 208 -6.65 12.73 22.84
N LEU A 209 -6.30 11.91 21.85
CA LEU A 209 -7.13 11.68 20.67
C LEU A 209 -8.47 11.03 21.03
N ASP A 210 -8.46 10.01 21.90
CA ASP A 210 -9.67 9.34 22.37
C ASP A 210 -10.61 10.32 23.11
N ARG A 211 -10.06 11.20 23.97
CA ARG A 211 -10.85 12.24 24.65
C ARG A 211 -11.37 13.29 23.68
N GLY A 212 -10.55 13.72 22.72
CA GLY A 212 -10.95 14.65 21.67
C GLY A 212 -12.13 14.12 20.83
N PHE A 213 -12.07 12.84 20.44
CA PHE A 213 -13.15 12.18 19.70
C PHE A 213 -14.45 12.05 20.51
N ARG A 214 -14.37 11.77 21.82
CA ARG A 214 -15.55 11.72 22.70
C ARG A 214 -16.23 13.09 22.85
N ILE A 215 -15.45 14.16 22.90
CA ILE A 215 -15.97 15.54 23.01
C ILE A 215 -16.55 16.02 21.68
N TYR A 216 -15.82 15.81 20.58
CA TYR A 216 -16.25 16.23 19.24
C TYR A 216 -17.59 15.60 18.84
N SER A 217 -17.84 14.38 19.31
CA SER A 217 -19.07 13.66 19.01
C SER A 217 -20.24 13.96 19.94
N GLN A 218 -20.15 14.97 20.83
CA GLN A 218 -21.19 15.33 21.81
C GLN A 218 -21.65 14.16 22.69
N GLY A 219 -20.74 13.22 23.01
CA GLY A 219 -21.10 11.98 23.71
C GLY A 219 -21.99 11.03 22.90
N LYS A 220 -22.28 11.32 21.63
CA LYS A 220 -23.07 10.46 20.72
C LYS A 220 -22.23 9.59 19.80
N ALA A 221 -20.94 9.89 19.57
CA ALA A 221 -20.03 8.84 19.12
C ALA A 221 -19.56 8.10 20.36
N GLN A 222 -20.40 7.16 20.78
CA GLN A 222 -19.87 5.82 20.64
C GLN A 222 -19.46 5.71 19.17
N GLN A 223 -18.19 5.98 18.87
CA GLN A 223 -17.50 5.12 17.94
C GLN A 223 -17.77 3.77 18.59
N THR A 224 -18.81 3.07 18.14
CA THR A 224 -18.87 1.66 18.41
C THR A 224 -17.49 1.23 17.99
N SER A 225 -16.66 0.83 18.95
CA SER A 225 -15.40 0.20 18.64
C SER A 225 -15.85 -1.04 17.91
N VAL A 226 -16.06 -0.91 16.59
CA VAL A 226 -16.48 -2.01 15.75
C VAL A 226 -15.29 -2.92 15.85
N GLU A 227 -15.47 -3.97 16.63
CA GLU A 227 -14.46 -4.95 16.88
C GLU A 227 -14.20 -5.60 15.52
N VAL A 228 -13.01 -5.35 14.99
CA VAL A 228 -12.60 -5.95 13.73
C VAL A 228 -12.04 -7.31 14.09
N VAL A 229 -12.71 -8.34 13.61
CA VAL A 229 -12.32 -9.74 13.81
C VAL A 229 -11.83 -10.34 12.51
N ILE A 230 -10.91 -11.29 12.60
CA ILE A 230 -10.51 -12.13 11.48
C ILE A 230 -11.46 -13.33 11.47
N THR A 231 -12.30 -13.44 10.45
CA THR A 231 -13.27 -14.53 10.33
C THR A 231 -12.75 -15.72 9.56
N GLY A 232 -11.70 -15.54 8.75
CA GLY A 232 -11.02 -16.61 8.06
C GLY A 232 -9.62 -16.18 7.61
N ALA A 233 -8.74 -17.16 7.43
CA ALA A 233 -7.35 -16.97 7.02
C ALA A 233 -6.90 -18.07 6.06
N ALA A 234 -5.83 -17.80 5.32
CA ALA A 234 -5.16 -18.77 4.47
C ALA A 234 -3.65 -18.77 4.77
N LEU A 235 -3.01 -19.89 4.46
CA LEU A 235 -1.57 -20.04 4.67
C LEU A 235 -0.96 -20.88 3.56
N GLY A 236 -0.30 -20.20 2.63
CA GLY A 236 0.49 -20.79 1.57
C GLY A 236 1.95 -20.95 1.99
N LEU A 237 2.42 -22.19 2.15
CA LEU A 237 3.79 -22.49 2.58
C LEU A 237 4.71 -22.89 1.42
N PRO A 238 6.03 -22.59 1.53
CA PRO A 238 7.05 -23.17 0.67
C PRO A 238 7.31 -24.64 1.02
N GLY A 239 8.01 -25.36 0.14
CA GLY A 239 8.61 -26.68 0.39
C GLY A 239 7.62 -27.84 0.60
N VAL A 240 6.32 -27.58 0.55
CA VAL A 240 5.25 -28.57 0.71
C VAL A 240 4.66 -28.97 -0.64
N ASP A 241 4.16 -30.21 -0.74
CA ASP A 241 3.58 -30.74 -1.99
C ASP A 241 2.32 -29.98 -2.42
N ARG A 242 1.56 -29.44 -1.46
CA ARG A 242 0.44 -28.54 -1.70
C ARG A 242 0.68 -27.24 -0.96
N VAL A 243 0.85 -26.15 -1.71
CA VAL A 243 1.15 -24.83 -1.13
C VAL A 243 0.09 -24.44 -0.09
N PHE A 244 -1.19 -24.67 -0.38
CA PHE A 244 -2.31 -24.46 0.54
C PHE A 244 -2.88 -25.80 0.99
N ASP A 245 -2.85 -26.05 2.29
CA ASP A 245 -3.27 -27.32 2.87
C ASP A 245 -3.63 -27.12 4.36
N ASP A 246 -4.69 -27.75 4.83
CA ASP A 246 -5.20 -27.56 6.20
C ASP A 246 -4.16 -27.96 7.28
N ALA A 247 -3.22 -28.85 6.95
CA ALA A 247 -2.15 -29.25 7.87
C ALA A 247 -0.97 -28.25 7.92
N ASN A 248 -0.98 -27.17 7.12
CA ASN A 248 0.12 -26.19 7.11
C ASN A 248 0.35 -25.54 8.48
N ILE A 249 -0.72 -25.25 9.23
CA ILE A 249 -0.61 -24.71 10.59
C ILE A 249 0.08 -25.73 11.51
N GLU A 250 -0.31 -27.01 11.43
CA GLU A 250 0.31 -28.08 12.21
C GLU A 250 1.81 -28.23 11.88
N ARG A 251 2.17 -28.21 10.58
CA ARG A 251 3.57 -28.27 10.13
C ARG A 251 4.40 -27.12 10.72
N MET A 252 3.87 -25.89 10.71
CA MET A 252 4.54 -24.74 11.33
C MET A 252 4.70 -24.89 12.84
N LEU A 253 3.64 -25.33 13.55
CA LEU A 253 3.68 -25.49 15.00
C LEU A 253 4.60 -26.63 15.44
N ARG A 254 4.76 -27.67 14.62
CA ARG A 254 5.73 -28.74 14.83
C ARG A 254 7.18 -28.29 14.63
N GLY A 255 7.39 -27.16 13.95
CA GLY A 255 8.71 -26.63 13.62
C GLY A 255 9.33 -27.30 12.40
N ASP A 256 8.52 -27.75 11.44
CA ASP A 256 9.02 -28.29 10.18
C ASP A 256 9.85 -27.25 9.41
N VAL A 257 10.90 -27.73 8.74
CA VAL A 257 11.81 -26.90 7.94
C VAL A 257 11.43 -26.97 6.47
N PHE A 258 11.17 -25.82 5.86
CA PHE A 258 10.77 -25.68 4.45
C PHE A 258 11.83 -25.01 3.56
N ILE A 259 13.07 -24.94 4.08
CA ILE A 259 14.19 -24.31 3.41
C ILE A 259 14.98 -25.40 2.71
N GLU A 260 15.17 -25.25 1.40
CA GLU A 260 15.81 -26.25 0.56
C GLU A 260 17.01 -25.67 -0.19
N PRO A 261 17.96 -26.52 -0.62
CA PRO A 261 19.05 -26.12 -1.49
C PRO A 261 18.54 -25.54 -2.82
N ILE A 262 19.09 -24.39 -3.22
CA ILE A 262 18.82 -23.79 -4.53
C ILE A 262 19.45 -24.67 -5.63
N PRO A 263 18.76 -24.97 -6.74
CA PRO A 263 19.34 -25.68 -7.88
C PRO A 263 20.63 -25.06 -8.40
N MET A 264 21.57 -25.92 -8.83
CA MET A 264 22.91 -25.49 -9.24
C MET A 264 22.89 -24.48 -10.39
N HIS A 265 21.98 -24.64 -11.36
CA HIS A 265 21.89 -23.72 -12.49
C HIS A 265 21.46 -22.30 -12.08
N LEU A 266 20.60 -22.17 -11.06
CA LEU A 266 20.21 -20.85 -10.53
C LEU A 266 21.34 -20.19 -9.75
N ARG A 267 22.16 -20.98 -9.04
CA ARG A 267 23.39 -20.48 -8.39
C ARG A 267 24.39 -19.98 -9.44
N GLN A 268 24.57 -20.75 -10.51
CA GLN A 268 25.44 -20.38 -11.63
C GLN A 268 24.98 -19.07 -12.29
N GLN A 269 23.68 -18.90 -12.48
CA GLN A 269 23.13 -17.64 -12.99
C GLN A 269 23.50 -16.44 -12.12
N MET A 270 23.62 -16.59 -10.79
CA MET A 270 24.04 -15.49 -9.90
C MET A 270 25.52 -15.13 -10.10
N VAL A 271 26.40 -16.13 -10.18
CA VAL A 271 27.84 -15.94 -10.43
C VAL A 271 28.06 -15.16 -11.73
N GLU A 272 27.30 -15.49 -12.78
CA GLU A 272 27.37 -14.83 -14.09
C GLU A 272 26.99 -13.34 -14.07
N LYS A 273 26.38 -12.83 -13.00
CA LYS A 273 25.99 -11.41 -12.88
C LYS A 273 27.12 -10.49 -12.41
N ASN A 274 28.34 -11.01 -12.18
CA ASN A 274 29.49 -10.21 -11.74
C ASN A 274 29.17 -9.34 -10.51
N ILE A 275 28.57 -9.96 -9.49
CA ILE A 275 28.03 -9.26 -8.32
C ILE A 275 29.16 -8.62 -7.53
N THR A 276 28.97 -7.37 -7.11
CA THR A 276 29.84 -6.67 -6.16
C THR A 276 29.08 -6.53 -4.83
N ARG A 277 29.50 -7.29 -3.81
CA ARG A 277 28.89 -7.36 -2.49
C ARG A 277 29.53 -6.36 -1.54
N LEU A 278 28.70 -5.66 -0.77
CA LEU A 278 29.17 -4.88 0.39
C LEU A 278 29.42 -5.81 1.58
N VAL A 279 30.66 -5.86 2.06
CA VAL A 279 31.07 -6.60 3.26
C VAL A 279 31.49 -5.59 4.32
N LYS A 280 30.84 -5.65 5.48
CA LYS A 280 31.19 -4.81 6.63
C LYS A 280 32.22 -5.55 7.47
N SER A 281 33.35 -4.92 7.76
CA SER A 281 34.32 -5.44 8.74
C SER A 281 33.76 -5.33 10.16
N GLU A 282 34.35 -6.06 11.10
CA GLU A 282 34.06 -5.90 12.53
C GLU A 282 34.37 -4.48 13.05
N SER A 283 35.26 -3.75 12.37
CA SER A 283 35.56 -2.34 12.63
C SER A 283 34.53 -1.35 12.06
N GLY A 284 33.52 -1.82 11.32
CA GLY A 284 32.44 -1.01 10.75
C GLY A 284 32.75 -0.38 9.39
N GLU A 285 33.94 -0.61 8.82
CA GLU A 285 34.29 -0.17 7.46
C GLU A 285 33.68 -1.12 6.41
N GLY A 286 33.03 -0.55 5.39
CA GLY A 286 32.46 -1.32 4.28
C GLY A 286 33.46 -1.47 3.14
N ARG A 287 33.78 -2.71 2.75
CA ARG A 287 34.55 -3.03 1.54
C ARG A 287 33.67 -3.72 0.50
N PHE A 288 33.98 -3.47 -0.76
CA PHE A 288 33.31 -4.14 -1.88
C PHE A 288 34.11 -5.37 -2.30
N GLU A 289 33.45 -6.52 -2.37
CA GLU A 289 34.03 -7.78 -2.84
C GLU A 289 33.31 -8.27 -4.09
N ILE A 290 34.06 -8.76 -5.08
CA ILE A 290 33.48 -9.33 -6.30
C ILE A 290 33.26 -10.81 -6.09
N ILE A 291 32.04 -11.26 -6.33
CA ILE A 291 31.66 -12.67 -6.24
C ILE A 291 32.02 -13.37 -7.54
N LYS A 292 32.85 -14.40 -7.44
CA LYS A 292 33.34 -15.19 -8.58
C LYS A 292 33.11 -16.68 -8.44
N ASP A 293 32.79 -17.15 -7.23
CA ASP A 293 32.66 -18.56 -6.89
C ASP A 293 31.22 -18.91 -6.48
N LEU A 294 30.80 -20.14 -6.76
CA LEU A 294 29.52 -20.69 -6.33
C LEU A 294 29.39 -20.80 -4.80
N ASN A 295 30.51 -20.85 -4.10
CA ASN A 295 30.56 -20.88 -2.64
C ASN A 295 30.15 -19.55 -2.00
N ASP A 296 30.20 -18.46 -2.77
CA ASP A 296 29.93 -17.10 -2.29
C ASP A 296 28.50 -16.62 -2.57
N VAL A 297 27.68 -17.44 -3.27
CA VAL A 297 26.28 -17.11 -3.56
C VAL A 297 25.32 -17.69 -2.54
N ILE A 298 24.04 -17.28 -2.63
CA ILE A 298 22.97 -17.84 -1.81
C ILE A 298 22.78 -19.31 -2.18
N LYS A 299 22.73 -20.18 -1.17
CA LYS A 299 22.64 -21.65 -1.36
C LYS A 299 21.30 -22.23 -0.92
N LEU A 300 20.55 -21.51 -0.10
CA LEU A 300 19.31 -21.95 0.52
C LEU A 300 18.18 -20.96 0.22
N ALA A 301 16.99 -21.46 -0.07
CA ALA A 301 15.77 -20.67 -0.20
C ALA A 301 14.53 -21.49 0.15
N ALA A 302 13.46 -20.82 0.58
CA ALA A 302 12.17 -21.45 0.79
C ALA A 302 11.31 -21.29 -0.47
N ARG A 303 11.34 -22.30 -1.35
CA ARG A 303 10.71 -22.24 -2.69
C ARG A 303 9.37 -22.94 -2.68
N ALA A 304 8.42 -22.49 -3.50
CA ALA A 304 7.22 -23.29 -3.74
C ALA A 304 7.59 -24.54 -4.54
N ARG A 305 6.87 -25.64 -4.29
CA ARG A 305 6.83 -26.78 -5.20
C ARG A 305 5.75 -26.54 -6.25
N ASP A 306 4.98 -27.57 -6.57
CA ASP A 306 3.88 -27.49 -7.53
C ASP A 306 2.71 -26.69 -6.94
N PHE A 307 2.11 -25.85 -7.78
CA PHE A 307 0.92 -25.07 -7.45
C PHE A 307 0.11 -24.85 -8.72
N ASP A 308 -1.15 -25.27 -8.70
CA ASP A 308 -2.06 -25.08 -9.82
C ASP A 308 -3.42 -24.57 -9.34
N LEU A 309 -3.63 -23.28 -9.55
CA LEU A 309 -4.86 -22.57 -9.19
C LEU A 309 -6.13 -23.20 -9.81
N VAL A 310 -6.04 -23.87 -10.96
CA VAL A 310 -7.20 -24.48 -11.62
C VAL A 310 -7.60 -25.76 -10.89
N SER A 311 -6.68 -26.71 -10.75
CA SER A 311 -6.97 -28.01 -10.14
C SER A 311 -7.17 -27.93 -8.62
N ASP A 312 -6.44 -27.04 -7.93
CA ASP A 312 -6.50 -26.91 -6.48
C ASP A 312 -7.73 -26.11 -6.01
N PHE A 313 -8.16 -25.10 -6.78
CA PHE A 313 -9.19 -24.14 -6.36
C PHE A 313 -10.39 -24.01 -7.32
N GLY A 314 -10.40 -24.76 -8.43
CA GLY A 314 -11.47 -24.69 -9.43
C GLY A 314 -11.51 -23.35 -10.17
N PHE A 315 -10.37 -22.65 -10.27
CA PHE A 315 -10.31 -21.35 -10.93
C PHE A 315 -10.45 -21.49 -12.46
N PRO A 316 -11.11 -20.56 -13.16
CA PRO A 316 -11.33 -20.69 -14.61
C PRO A 316 -10.03 -20.67 -15.42
N GLU A 317 -9.81 -21.72 -16.21
CA GLU A 317 -8.59 -21.90 -17.01
C GLU A 317 -8.37 -20.76 -18.03
N ASP A 318 -9.45 -20.21 -18.60
CA ASP A 318 -9.41 -19.13 -19.58
C ASP A 318 -8.82 -17.82 -19.03
N ARG A 319 -8.81 -17.67 -17.70
CA ARG A 319 -8.27 -16.50 -16.99
C ARG A 319 -6.80 -16.63 -16.63
N ILE A 320 -6.29 -17.86 -16.51
CA ILE A 320 -4.90 -18.14 -16.10
C ILE A 320 -3.85 -17.38 -16.91
N PRO A 321 -3.96 -17.25 -18.25
CA PRO A 321 -2.94 -16.55 -19.03
C PRO A 321 -2.85 -15.04 -18.76
N ALA A 322 -3.81 -14.45 -18.04
CA ALA A 322 -3.78 -13.05 -17.65
C ALA A 322 -3.18 -12.81 -16.26
N LEU A 323 -2.81 -13.87 -15.53
CA LEU A 323 -2.33 -13.79 -14.17
C LEU A 323 -0.82 -14.04 -14.07
N ASP A 324 -0.16 -13.20 -13.29
CA ASP A 324 1.18 -13.47 -12.81
C ASP A 324 1.20 -14.56 -11.74
N ARG A 325 2.36 -15.19 -11.53
CA ARG A 325 2.58 -16.18 -10.47
C ARG A 325 2.17 -15.67 -9.09
N VAL A 326 2.60 -14.47 -8.70
CA VAL A 326 2.26 -13.88 -7.39
C VAL A 326 0.77 -13.62 -7.29
N THR A 327 0.16 -13.12 -8.36
CA THR A 327 -1.29 -12.93 -8.41
C THR A 327 -2.06 -14.24 -8.24
N LYS A 328 -1.60 -15.34 -8.86
CA LYS A 328 -2.25 -16.65 -8.71
C LYS A 328 -2.19 -17.13 -7.25
N LEU A 329 -1.04 -17.00 -6.59
CA LEU A 329 -0.88 -17.34 -5.17
C LEU A 329 -1.80 -16.49 -4.27
N ALA A 330 -1.85 -15.18 -4.50
CA ALA A 330 -2.70 -14.28 -3.73
C ALA A 330 -4.20 -14.60 -3.94
N ILE A 331 -4.62 -14.91 -5.18
CA ILE A 331 -5.99 -15.33 -5.46
C ILE A 331 -6.33 -16.64 -4.75
N ALA A 332 -5.44 -17.64 -4.77
CA ALA A 332 -5.63 -18.88 -4.03
C ALA A 332 -5.82 -18.61 -2.53
N ALA A 333 -4.96 -17.78 -1.93
CA ALA A 333 -5.11 -17.37 -0.53
C ALA A 333 -6.47 -16.71 -0.26
N GLY A 334 -6.95 -15.84 -1.16
CA GLY A 334 -8.27 -15.23 -1.05
C GLY A 334 -9.43 -16.22 -1.14
N ILE A 335 -9.35 -17.22 -2.02
CA ILE A 335 -10.36 -18.29 -2.12
C ILE A 335 -10.36 -19.14 -0.86
N ASP A 336 -9.17 -19.49 -0.36
CA ASP A 336 -9.01 -20.31 0.82
C ASP A 336 -9.50 -19.59 2.09
N ALA A 337 -9.19 -18.29 2.23
CA ALA A 337 -9.67 -17.48 3.34
C ALA A 337 -11.21 -17.30 3.31
N LEU A 338 -11.83 -17.26 2.12
CA LEU A 338 -13.29 -17.28 1.99
C LEU A 338 -13.88 -18.61 2.43
N ARG A 339 -13.22 -19.72 2.07
CA ARG A 339 -13.60 -21.08 2.50
C ARG A 339 -13.53 -21.21 4.01
N ASP A 340 -12.42 -20.80 4.63
CA ASP A 340 -12.22 -20.81 6.09
C ASP A 340 -13.23 -19.92 6.82
N ALA A 341 -13.55 -18.75 6.26
CA ALA A 341 -14.59 -17.86 6.79
C ALA A 341 -16.03 -18.39 6.64
N GLY A 342 -16.23 -19.52 5.96
CA GLY A 342 -17.56 -20.07 5.67
C GLY A 342 -18.38 -19.21 4.71
N ILE A 343 -17.73 -18.45 3.83
CA ILE A 343 -18.37 -17.55 2.86
C ILE A 343 -18.34 -18.20 1.47
N PRO A 344 -19.45 -18.80 1.01
CA PRO A 344 -19.47 -19.49 -0.26
C PRO A 344 -19.49 -18.52 -1.43
N LEU A 345 -18.87 -18.89 -2.54
CA LEU A 345 -19.25 -18.36 -3.84
C LEU A 345 -20.52 -19.07 -4.30
N VAL A 346 -21.48 -18.33 -4.84
CA VAL A 346 -22.77 -18.82 -5.33
C VAL A 346 -22.88 -18.61 -6.84
N MET A 347 -23.51 -19.56 -7.52
CA MET A 347 -23.72 -19.50 -8.96
C MET A 347 -24.67 -18.35 -9.28
N HIS A 348 -24.17 -17.38 -10.03
CA HIS A 348 -24.99 -16.30 -10.56
C HIS A 348 -25.55 -16.67 -11.92
N TYR A 349 -26.76 -16.18 -12.20
CA TYR A 349 -27.46 -16.43 -13.46
C TYR A 349 -27.75 -15.10 -14.16
N LYS A 350 -27.60 -15.07 -15.48
CA LYS A 350 -27.99 -13.94 -16.32
C LYS A 350 -29.33 -14.21 -17.00
N THR A 351 -30.18 -13.20 -17.03
CA THR A 351 -31.43 -13.23 -17.78
C THR A 351 -31.15 -13.01 -19.26
N THR A 352 -31.55 -13.94 -20.11
CA THR A 352 -31.45 -13.79 -21.57
C THR A 352 -32.51 -12.83 -22.09
N THR A 353 -32.36 -12.40 -23.35
CA THR A 353 -33.38 -11.60 -24.05
C THR A 353 -34.75 -12.30 -24.15
N LYS A 354 -34.80 -13.62 -23.93
CA LYS A 354 -36.02 -14.44 -23.90
C LYS A 354 -36.58 -14.65 -22.48
N GLY A 355 -35.99 -14.03 -21.46
CA GLY A 355 -36.39 -14.18 -20.05
C GLY A 355 -35.92 -15.48 -19.38
N THR A 356 -35.16 -16.34 -20.07
CA THR A 356 -34.59 -17.56 -19.47
C THR A 356 -33.33 -17.22 -18.67
N MET A 357 -33.06 -18.01 -17.63
CA MET A 357 -31.87 -17.85 -16.78
C MET A 357 -30.76 -18.78 -17.26
N LEU A 358 -29.58 -18.23 -17.55
CA LEU A 358 -28.39 -19.01 -17.88
C LEU A 358 -27.35 -18.88 -16.77
N PRO A 359 -26.72 -19.99 -16.32
CA PRO A 359 -25.56 -19.91 -15.45
C PRO A 359 -24.50 -18.99 -16.07
N ASP A 360 -23.94 -18.11 -15.26
CA ASP A 360 -22.96 -17.13 -15.69
C ASP A 360 -21.60 -17.39 -15.04
N ARG A 361 -21.50 -17.21 -13.72
CA ARG A 361 -20.27 -17.45 -12.95
C ARG A 361 -20.51 -17.51 -11.44
N TRP A 362 -19.57 -18.12 -10.72
CA TRP A 362 -19.53 -18.12 -9.26
C TRP A 362 -19.06 -16.76 -8.73
N MET A 363 -19.80 -16.17 -7.80
CA MET A 363 -19.50 -14.87 -7.17
C MET A 363 -19.97 -14.87 -5.72
N LEU A 364 -19.56 -13.89 -4.94
CA LEU A 364 -20.14 -13.62 -3.62
C LEU A 364 -21.68 -13.49 -3.72
N PRO A 365 -22.41 -13.86 -2.66
CA PRO A 365 -23.83 -13.53 -2.51
C PRO A 365 -24.05 -12.04 -2.74
N GLU A 366 -25.15 -11.67 -3.40
CA GLU A 366 -25.44 -10.30 -3.82
C GLU A 366 -25.34 -9.30 -2.65
N GLU A 367 -25.88 -9.69 -1.49
CA GLU A 367 -25.86 -8.93 -0.24
C GLU A 367 -24.46 -8.62 0.29
N LEU A 368 -23.45 -9.40 -0.08
CA LEU A 368 -22.06 -9.21 0.38
C LEU A 368 -21.21 -8.41 -0.60
N ARG A 369 -21.66 -8.17 -1.83
CA ARG A 369 -20.81 -7.63 -2.90
C ARG A 369 -20.41 -6.19 -2.66
N ASP A 370 -21.38 -5.32 -2.34
CA ASP A 370 -21.14 -3.88 -2.17
C ASP A 370 -20.30 -3.57 -0.93
N ASP A 371 -20.41 -4.43 0.09
CA ASP A 371 -19.75 -4.25 1.39
C ASP A 371 -18.46 -5.05 1.55
N THR A 372 -17.97 -5.72 0.50
CA THR A 372 -16.69 -6.44 0.50
C THR A 372 -15.64 -5.63 -0.25
N GLY A 373 -14.66 -5.09 0.47
CA GLY A 373 -13.46 -4.48 -0.10
C GLY A 373 -12.34 -5.50 -0.31
N ILE A 374 -11.40 -5.20 -1.21
CA ILE A 374 -10.24 -6.03 -1.52
C ILE A 374 -8.95 -5.23 -1.38
N ILE A 375 -7.96 -5.80 -0.72
CA ILE A 375 -6.60 -5.26 -0.65
C ILE A 375 -5.62 -6.31 -1.14
N PHE A 376 -4.83 -5.99 -2.16
CA PHE A 376 -3.71 -6.83 -2.58
C PHE A 376 -2.40 -6.32 -2.00
N ALA A 377 -1.71 -7.14 -1.22
CA ALA A 377 -0.44 -6.80 -0.59
C ALA A 377 0.71 -7.64 -1.18
N SER A 378 1.60 -7.00 -1.92
CA SER A 378 2.76 -7.67 -2.52
C SER A 378 3.88 -6.65 -2.77
N ALA A 379 5.12 -7.06 -2.47
CA ALA A 379 6.30 -6.31 -2.83
C ALA A 379 6.74 -6.56 -4.28
N PHE A 380 6.42 -7.72 -4.84
CA PHE A 380 6.94 -8.22 -6.11
C PHE A 380 5.87 -8.65 -7.13
N PRO A 381 4.79 -7.88 -7.36
CA PRO A 381 3.73 -8.30 -8.28
C PRO A 381 4.18 -8.18 -9.75
N GLY A 382 3.90 -9.20 -10.56
CA GLY A 382 4.07 -9.11 -12.03
C GLY A 382 5.50 -9.26 -12.53
N TYR A 383 6.50 -9.33 -11.65
CA TYR A 383 7.90 -9.40 -12.05
C TYR A 383 8.26 -10.72 -12.72
N ASP A 384 7.66 -11.85 -12.31
CA ASP A 384 7.96 -13.16 -12.89
C ASP A 384 7.53 -13.21 -14.36
N SER A 385 6.28 -12.81 -14.64
CA SER A 385 5.79 -12.66 -16.02
C SER A 385 6.59 -11.65 -16.82
N TYR A 386 6.99 -10.52 -16.23
CA TYR A 386 7.80 -9.53 -16.92
C TYR A 386 9.16 -10.11 -17.34
N ALA A 387 9.85 -10.80 -16.42
CA ALA A 387 11.13 -11.45 -16.69
C ALA A 387 11.01 -12.54 -17.76
N GLU A 388 9.97 -13.39 -17.70
CA GLU A 388 9.69 -14.41 -18.70
C GLU A 388 9.49 -13.80 -20.10
N ILE A 389 8.61 -12.80 -20.22
CA ILE A 389 8.23 -12.20 -21.50
C ILE A 389 9.43 -11.51 -22.16
N ILE A 390 10.19 -10.73 -21.39
CA ILE A 390 11.38 -10.03 -21.90
C ILE A 390 12.47 -11.04 -22.30
N SER A 391 12.70 -12.06 -21.48
CA SER A 391 13.69 -13.12 -21.80
C SER A 391 13.31 -13.86 -23.07
N GLY A 392 12.03 -14.22 -23.23
CA GLY A 392 11.52 -14.88 -24.43
C GLY A 392 11.71 -14.04 -25.69
N PHE A 393 11.47 -12.73 -25.62
CA PHE A 393 11.71 -11.82 -26.75
C PHE A 393 13.18 -11.82 -27.19
N TYR A 394 14.11 -11.63 -26.27
CA TYR A 394 15.54 -11.57 -26.60
C TYR A 394 16.09 -12.93 -27.04
N GLN A 395 15.65 -14.03 -26.44
CA GLN A 395 16.02 -15.38 -26.90
C GLN A 395 15.56 -15.64 -28.34
N ASP A 396 14.36 -15.20 -28.72
CA ASP A 396 13.88 -15.28 -30.10
C ASP A 396 14.71 -14.41 -31.06
N GLN A 397 15.08 -13.18 -30.66
CA GLN A 397 15.97 -12.33 -31.45
C GLN A 397 17.35 -12.98 -31.66
N ILE A 398 17.95 -13.51 -30.60
CA ILE A 398 19.25 -14.20 -30.68
C ILE A 398 19.17 -15.41 -31.61
N ARG A 399 18.11 -16.22 -31.53
CA ARG A 399 17.91 -17.37 -32.44
C ARG A 399 17.82 -16.93 -33.90
N LYS A 400 17.08 -15.85 -34.19
CA LYS A 400 16.94 -15.29 -35.55
C LYS A 400 18.25 -14.71 -36.08
N GLU A 401 19.01 -14.00 -35.24
CA GLU A 401 20.33 -13.48 -35.60
C GLU A 401 21.32 -14.61 -35.86
N ARG A 402 21.36 -15.61 -34.98
CA ARG A 402 22.18 -16.81 -35.15
C ARG A 402 21.86 -17.57 -36.44
N LEU A 403 20.58 -17.67 -36.80
CA LEU A 403 20.16 -18.25 -38.07
C LEU A 403 20.70 -17.45 -39.27
N LYS A 404 20.70 -16.11 -39.20
CA LYS A 404 21.28 -15.24 -40.24
C LYS A 404 22.79 -15.40 -40.36
N GLU A 405 23.50 -15.52 -39.23
CA GLU A 405 24.94 -15.79 -39.20
C GLU A 405 25.25 -17.13 -39.85
N LEU A 406 24.55 -18.20 -39.46
CA LEU A 406 24.75 -19.53 -40.02
C LEU A 406 24.49 -19.57 -41.53
N ARG A 407 23.46 -18.88 -42.03
CA ARG A 407 23.20 -18.75 -43.47
C ARG A 407 24.35 -18.03 -44.20
N SER A 408 24.92 -16.99 -43.60
CA SER A 408 26.09 -16.29 -44.15
C SER A 408 27.32 -17.20 -44.20
N LEU A 409 27.58 -17.95 -43.12
CA LEU A 409 28.68 -18.93 -43.05
C LEU A 409 28.49 -20.08 -44.05
N TYR A 410 27.26 -20.55 -44.24
CA TYR A 410 26.94 -21.57 -45.24
C TYR A 410 27.26 -21.09 -46.66
N ALA A 411 26.89 -19.85 -47.01
CA ALA A 411 27.20 -19.27 -48.31
C ALA A 411 28.72 -19.16 -48.56
N LEU A 412 29.49 -18.80 -47.52
CA LEU A 412 30.96 -18.75 -47.59
C LEU A 412 31.58 -20.16 -47.70
N ALA A 413 31.10 -21.13 -46.91
CA ALA A 413 31.61 -22.50 -46.97
C ALA A 413 31.38 -23.14 -48.35
N ASN A 414 30.23 -22.86 -48.96
CA ASN A 414 29.92 -23.27 -50.33
C ASN A 414 30.80 -22.60 -51.38
N SER A 415 31.08 -21.30 -51.25
CA SER A 415 31.94 -20.60 -52.21
C SER A 415 33.42 -21.06 -52.14
N LEU A 416 33.85 -21.54 -50.97
CA LEU A 416 35.18 -22.11 -50.75
C LEU A 416 35.30 -23.61 -51.08
N GLY A 417 34.22 -24.26 -51.54
CA GLY A 417 34.21 -25.69 -51.91
C GLY A 417 34.38 -26.66 -50.73
N SER A 418 34.12 -26.21 -49.50
CA SER A 418 34.27 -27.02 -48.29
C SER A 418 32.99 -27.82 -47.99
N ASN A 419 32.72 -28.84 -48.81
CA ASN A 419 31.44 -29.57 -48.81
C ASN A 419 31.06 -30.19 -47.44
N GLY A 420 32.03 -30.69 -46.66
CA GLY A 420 31.76 -31.26 -45.34
C GLY A 420 31.32 -30.22 -44.30
N LEU A 421 31.96 -29.04 -44.29
CA LEU A 421 31.60 -27.94 -43.40
C LEU A 421 30.25 -27.32 -43.79
N ALA A 422 29.99 -27.18 -45.10
CA ALA A 422 28.72 -26.67 -45.60
C ALA A 422 27.54 -27.58 -45.18
N GLU A 423 27.72 -28.90 -45.25
CA GLU A 423 26.74 -29.89 -44.80
C GLU A 423 26.43 -29.76 -43.30
N GLU A 424 27.47 -29.65 -42.45
CA GLU A 424 27.29 -29.49 -41.02
C GLU A 424 26.55 -28.19 -40.66
N ILE A 425 26.91 -27.08 -41.32
CA ILE A 425 26.22 -25.79 -41.13
C ILE A 425 24.75 -25.90 -41.57
N ARG A 426 24.46 -26.61 -42.67
CA ARG A 426 23.08 -26.82 -43.15
C ARG A 426 22.24 -27.56 -42.12
N GLN A 427 22.76 -28.63 -41.52
CA GLN A 427 22.05 -29.36 -40.46
C GLN A 427 21.75 -28.48 -39.24
N ARG A 428 22.70 -27.62 -38.84
CA ARG A 428 22.49 -26.64 -37.75
C ARG A 428 21.43 -25.59 -38.11
N ILE A 429 21.41 -25.13 -39.36
CA ILE A 429 20.37 -24.21 -39.87
C ILE A 429 19.00 -24.87 -39.78
N GLU A 430 18.85 -26.09 -40.29
CA GLU A 430 17.58 -26.83 -40.26
C GLU A 430 17.08 -27.06 -38.83
N SER A 431 17.96 -27.49 -37.93
CA SER A 431 17.64 -27.67 -36.51
C SER A 431 17.18 -26.36 -35.85
N LEU A 432 17.89 -25.26 -36.08
CA LEU A 432 17.55 -23.96 -35.49
C LEU A 432 16.25 -23.38 -36.08
N GLN A 433 15.99 -23.61 -37.38
CA GLN A 433 14.72 -23.25 -38.00
C GLN A 433 13.54 -24.00 -37.37
N GLN A 434 13.67 -25.31 -37.20
CA GLN A 434 12.65 -26.11 -36.53
C GLN A 434 12.40 -25.63 -35.10
N GLU A 435 13.44 -25.22 -34.37
CA GLU A 435 13.30 -24.68 -33.02
C GLU A 435 12.56 -23.34 -32.97
N ILE A 436 12.86 -22.44 -33.91
CA ILE A 436 12.18 -21.13 -34.06
C ILE A 436 10.71 -21.35 -34.44
N GLU A 437 10.43 -22.27 -35.37
CA GLU A 437 9.07 -22.59 -35.81
C GLU A 437 8.26 -23.28 -34.71
N LYS A 438 8.89 -24.12 -33.88
CA LYS A 438 8.23 -24.78 -32.75
C LYS A 438 7.85 -23.81 -31.64
N ASN A 439 8.68 -22.79 -31.39
CA ASN A 439 8.48 -21.84 -30.28
C ASN A 439 8.68 -20.39 -30.75
N PRO A 440 7.80 -19.84 -31.59
CA PRO A 440 7.90 -18.47 -32.05
C PRO A 440 7.51 -17.52 -30.92
N TYR A 441 8.30 -16.46 -30.70
CA TYR A 441 7.87 -15.40 -29.81
C TYR A 441 6.71 -14.60 -30.42
N GLN A 442 5.65 -14.42 -29.65
CA GLN A 442 4.53 -13.54 -29.97
C GLN A 442 4.22 -12.66 -28.75
N PHE A 443 4.09 -11.35 -28.98
CA PHE A 443 3.67 -10.44 -27.91
C PHE A 443 2.20 -10.69 -27.54
N ASP A 444 1.96 -11.10 -26.30
CA ASP A 444 0.62 -11.37 -25.81
C ASP A 444 -0.12 -10.06 -25.50
N ARG A 445 -1.33 -9.90 -26.05
CA ARG A 445 -2.22 -8.75 -25.76
C ARG A 445 -2.53 -8.59 -24.27
N ARG A 446 -2.38 -9.65 -23.47
CA ARG A 446 -2.60 -9.68 -22.02
C ARG A 446 -1.39 -9.19 -21.21
N PHE A 447 -0.30 -8.76 -21.87
CA PHE A 447 0.91 -8.26 -21.22
C PHE A 447 0.63 -7.36 -20.01
N LEU A 448 -0.20 -6.33 -20.18
CA LEU A 448 -0.50 -5.38 -19.10
C LEU A 448 -1.17 -6.05 -17.90
N PHE A 449 -2.07 -7.02 -18.11
CA PHE A 449 -2.73 -7.74 -17.03
C PHE A 449 -1.77 -8.65 -16.26
N ARG A 450 -0.68 -9.09 -16.89
CA ARG A 450 0.33 -9.96 -16.29
C ARG A 450 1.40 -9.19 -15.51
N VAL A 451 1.66 -7.92 -15.83
CA VAL A 451 2.81 -7.18 -15.25
C VAL A 451 2.39 -6.07 -14.29
N LEU A 452 1.14 -5.61 -14.35
CA LEU A 452 0.62 -4.60 -13.43
C LEU A 452 0.22 -5.23 -12.10
N SER A 453 0.29 -4.46 -11.01
CA SER A 453 -0.23 -4.85 -9.70
C SER A 453 -1.76 -4.82 -9.68
N MET A 454 -2.37 -5.83 -10.32
CA MET A 454 -3.81 -5.90 -10.58
C MET A 454 -4.52 -7.01 -9.80
N GLY A 455 -3.82 -7.74 -8.92
CA GLY A 455 -4.38 -8.87 -8.19
C GLY A 455 -5.65 -8.53 -7.43
N HIS A 456 -5.72 -7.34 -6.83
CA HIS A 456 -6.92 -6.82 -6.17
C HIS A 456 -8.13 -6.73 -7.12
N SER A 457 -7.96 -6.14 -8.30
CA SER A 457 -9.03 -5.97 -9.30
C SER A 457 -9.41 -7.29 -9.96
N GLN A 458 -8.43 -8.14 -10.27
CA GLN A 458 -8.67 -9.45 -10.86
C GLN A 458 -9.44 -10.37 -9.89
N PHE A 459 -9.09 -10.32 -8.60
CA PHE A 459 -9.81 -11.07 -7.58
C PHE A 459 -11.20 -10.49 -7.29
N ALA A 460 -11.32 -9.16 -7.16
CA ALA A 460 -12.59 -8.49 -6.98
C ALA A 460 -13.59 -8.81 -8.11
N GLU A 461 -13.12 -8.76 -9.36
CA GLU A 461 -13.94 -9.07 -10.52
C GLU A 461 -14.33 -10.55 -10.57
N TYR A 462 -13.42 -11.45 -10.20
CA TYR A 462 -13.68 -12.89 -10.11
C TYR A 462 -14.79 -13.20 -9.10
N ILE A 463 -14.70 -12.67 -7.88
CA ILE A 463 -15.70 -12.94 -6.83
C ILE A 463 -16.89 -11.97 -6.87
N GLY A 464 -16.91 -10.99 -7.76
CA GLY A 464 -17.98 -9.99 -7.86
C GLY A 464 -18.02 -8.96 -6.71
N ALA A 465 -16.91 -8.72 -6.03
CA ALA A 465 -16.81 -7.68 -5.00
C ALA A 465 -16.84 -6.28 -5.62
N ARG A 466 -17.59 -5.36 -4.99
CA ARG A 466 -17.85 -3.99 -5.46
C ARG A 466 -17.45 -2.91 -4.45
N GLY A 467 -16.93 -3.30 -3.28
CA GLY A 467 -16.42 -2.38 -2.26
C GLY A 467 -15.09 -1.73 -2.64
N PRO A 468 -14.46 -0.99 -1.71
CA PRO A 468 -13.15 -0.37 -1.90
C PRO A 468 -12.10 -1.38 -2.33
N ASN A 469 -11.27 -1.01 -3.30
CA ASN A 469 -10.38 -1.94 -3.97
C ASN A 469 -9.02 -1.28 -4.24
N THR A 470 -7.93 -1.83 -3.70
CA THR A 470 -6.58 -1.25 -3.86
C THR A 470 -5.48 -2.31 -3.78
N ALA A 471 -4.29 -1.96 -4.27
CA ALA A 471 -3.04 -2.64 -3.94
C ALA A 471 -2.23 -1.80 -2.94
N THR A 472 -1.36 -2.46 -2.17
CA THR A 472 -0.37 -1.80 -1.30
C THR A 472 0.97 -2.50 -1.36
N ASN A 473 2.04 -1.70 -1.20
CA ASN A 473 3.41 -2.17 -1.11
C ASN A 473 4.15 -1.32 -0.07
N ALA A 474 4.47 -1.94 1.06
CA ALA A 474 5.38 -1.43 2.10
C ALA A 474 6.51 -2.43 2.36
N ALA A 475 7.04 -3.05 1.29
CA ALA A 475 8.02 -4.12 1.35
C ALA A 475 7.58 -5.23 2.32
N CYS A 476 8.42 -5.61 3.28
CA CYS A 476 8.14 -6.67 4.26
C CYS A 476 6.92 -6.39 5.16
N ALA A 477 6.47 -5.13 5.26
CA ALA A 477 5.34 -4.75 6.10
C ALA A 477 3.99 -4.67 5.33
N SER A 478 3.97 -5.04 4.04
CA SER A 478 2.78 -4.89 3.18
C SER A 478 1.53 -5.57 3.75
N GLY A 479 1.66 -6.80 4.26
CA GLY A 479 0.53 -7.53 4.88
C GLY A 479 0.00 -6.82 6.13
N THR A 480 0.88 -6.42 7.04
CA THR A 480 0.48 -5.68 8.27
C THR A 480 -0.14 -4.32 7.94
N GLN A 481 0.39 -3.62 6.93
CA GLN A 481 -0.17 -2.37 6.45
C GLN A 481 -1.57 -2.59 5.86
N ALA A 482 -1.78 -3.64 5.08
CA ALA A 482 -3.08 -4.00 4.55
C ALA A 482 -4.11 -4.28 5.66
N VAL A 483 -3.70 -4.96 6.74
CA VAL A 483 -4.56 -5.15 7.94
C VAL A 483 -4.95 -3.81 8.55
N GLY A 484 -3.98 -2.89 8.71
CA GLY A 484 -4.26 -1.54 9.22
C GLY A 484 -5.26 -0.76 8.35
N ILE A 485 -5.08 -0.79 7.03
CA ILE A 485 -6.00 -0.17 6.05
C ILE A 485 -7.38 -0.83 6.12
N GLY A 486 -7.45 -2.17 6.20
CA GLY A 486 -8.70 -2.90 6.31
C GLY A 486 -9.49 -2.58 7.58
N CYS A 487 -8.80 -2.50 8.72
CA CYS A 487 -9.40 -2.05 9.98
C CYS A 487 -9.95 -0.62 9.87
N ASP A 488 -9.22 0.29 9.24
CA ASP A 488 -9.68 1.67 9.02
C ASP A 488 -10.93 1.70 8.12
N TRP A 489 -10.94 0.96 7.02
CA TRP A 489 -12.08 0.89 6.12
C TRP A 489 -13.35 0.39 6.82
N ILE A 490 -13.23 -0.61 7.69
CA ILE A 490 -14.37 -1.13 8.47
C ILE A 490 -14.82 -0.11 9.51
N ARG A 491 -13.89 0.46 10.29
CA ARG A 491 -14.22 1.42 11.36
C ARG A 491 -14.79 2.73 10.84
N THR A 492 -14.42 3.13 9.63
CA THR A 492 -14.95 4.33 8.96
C THR A 492 -16.21 4.06 8.14
N GLY A 493 -16.69 2.82 8.10
CA GLY A 493 -17.92 2.44 7.39
C GLY A 493 -17.79 2.45 5.86
N ARG A 494 -16.58 2.35 5.30
CA ARG A 494 -16.36 2.26 3.85
C ARG A 494 -16.78 0.91 3.27
N CYS A 495 -16.74 -0.13 4.09
CA CYS A 495 -17.20 -1.49 3.79
C CYS A 495 -17.38 -2.23 5.11
N ARG A 496 -18.10 -3.35 5.10
CA ARG A 496 -18.30 -4.18 6.31
C ARG A 496 -17.27 -5.30 6.43
N ARG A 497 -16.62 -5.62 5.32
CA ARG A 497 -15.66 -6.71 5.19
C ARG A 497 -14.53 -6.31 4.27
N VAL A 498 -13.34 -6.81 4.55
CA VAL A 498 -12.17 -6.65 3.69
C VAL A 498 -11.53 -8.02 3.51
N ILE A 499 -11.27 -8.41 2.27
CA ILE A 499 -10.41 -9.56 1.97
C ILE A 499 -9.04 -9.00 1.62
N ILE A 500 -8.05 -9.40 2.41
CA ILE A 500 -6.65 -9.11 2.14
C ILE A 500 -6.10 -10.34 1.45
N ILE A 501 -5.57 -10.15 0.25
CA ILE A 501 -4.83 -11.20 -0.46
C ILE A 501 -3.38 -10.77 -0.51
N SER A 502 -2.48 -11.60 0.01
CA SER A 502 -1.05 -11.32 0.02
C SER A 502 -0.27 -12.49 -0.55
N ALA A 503 0.71 -12.19 -1.38
CA ALA A 503 1.69 -13.18 -1.80
C ALA A 503 2.95 -12.48 -2.28
N ASP A 504 4.08 -13.17 -2.16
CA ASP A 504 5.33 -12.84 -2.83
C ASP A 504 6.08 -14.13 -3.14
N ASP A 505 6.63 -14.23 -4.35
CA ASP A 505 7.51 -15.33 -4.74
C ASP A 505 8.56 -14.83 -5.73
N ILE A 506 9.76 -14.57 -5.20
CA ILE A 506 10.94 -14.20 -5.99
C ILE A 506 11.90 -15.38 -6.20
N THR A 507 11.44 -16.58 -5.89
CA THR A 507 12.24 -17.82 -5.87
C THR A 507 12.04 -18.70 -7.11
N SER A 508 11.27 -18.19 -8.08
CA SER A 508 11.00 -18.83 -9.36
C SER A 508 12.26 -18.97 -10.23
N GLU A 509 12.16 -19.79 -11.27
CA GLU A 509 13.22 -19.97 -12.28
C GLU A 509 13.58 -18.66 -13.00
N ASN A 510 12.62 -17.74 -13.18
CA ASN A 510 12.85 -16.48 -13.88
C ASN A 510 13.46 -15.40 -12.96
N LEU A 511 13.16 -15.45 -11.66
CA LEU A 511 13.48 -14.37 -10.73
C LEU A 511 14.66 -14.66 -9.81
N MET A 512 14.89 -15.92 -9.43
CA MET A 512 15.89 -16.27 -8.41
C MET A 512 17.28 -15.75 -8.79
N GLY A 513 17.71 -15.93 -10.04
CA GLY A 513 19.01 -15.46 -10.52
C GLY A 513 19.18 -13.93 -10.45
N TRP A 514 18.09 -13.15 -10.48
CA TRP A 514 18.13 -11.69 -10.40
C TRP A 514 17.96 -11.17 -8.97
N PHE A 515 16.90 -11.60 -8.30
CA PHE A 515 16.60 -11.17 -6.95
C PHE A 515 17.60 -11.72 -5.95
N GLY A 516 17.98 -13.00 -6.06
CA GLY A 516 19.05 -13.57 -5.25
C GLY A 516 20.36 -12.79 -5.39
N SER A 517 20.73 -12.42 -6.63
CA SER A 517 21.87 -11.54 -6.89
C SER A 517 21.74 -10.17 -6.24
N GLY A 518 20.55 -9.57 -6.27
CA GLY A 518 20.28 -8.27 -5.65
C GLY A 518 20.43 -8.29 -4.13
N PHE A 519 19.85 -9.29 -3.45
CA PHE A 519 19.98 -9.47 -2.00
C PHE A 519 21.42 -9.79 -1.58
N LEU A 520 22.15 -10.50 -2.44
CA LEU A 520 23.56 -10.79 -2.23
C LEU A 520 24.41 -9.52 -2.39
N ALA A 521 24.17 -8.71 -3.42
CA ALA A 521 24.85 -7.43 -3.66
C ALA A 521 24.66 -6.45 -2.49
N SER A 522 23.45 -6.39 -1.92
CA SER A 522 23.15 -5.52 -0.77
C SER A 522 23.79 -6.00 0.54
N GLY A 523 24.34 -7.22 0.58
CA GLY A 523 24.86 -7.85 1.80
C GLY A 523 23.76 -8.28 2.77
N SER A 524 22.53 -8.46 2.30
CA SER A 524 21.38 -8.79 3.15
C SER A 524 21.14 -10.30 3.29
N ALA A 525 21.60 -11.11 2.33
CA ALA A 525 21.38 -12.56 2.33
C ALA A 525 22.44 -13.35 3.10
N ALA A 526 22.02 -14.44 3.73
CA ALA A 526 22.91 -15.48 4.24
C ALA A 526 23.42 -16.35 3.08
N THR A 527 24.64 -16.89 3.21
CA THR A 527 25.32 -17.66 2.15
C THR A 527 25.74 -19.06 2.58
N ASP A 528 25.36 -19.48 3.79
CA ASP A 528 25.64 -20.81 4.30
C ASP A 528 24.82 -21.88 3.57
N GLU A 529 25.32 -23.11 3.62
CA GLU A 529 24.67 -24.28 3.02
C GLU A 529 23.87 -25.11 4.02
N ILE A 530 24.10 -24.88 5.31
CA ILE A 530 23.45 -25.59 6.43
C ILE A 530 22.35 -24.69 6.98
N VAL A 531 21.12 -25.23 7.09
CA VAL A 531 19.94 -24.45 7.48
C VAL A 531 20.10 -23.90 8.89
N GLU A 532 20.65 -24.68 9.81
CA GLU A 532 20.88 -24.33 11.22
C GLU A 532 21.91 -23.21 11.43
N GLU A 533 22.70 -22.92 10.39
CA GLU A 533 23.69 -21.83 10.37
C GLU A 533 23.10 -20.56 9.72
N ALA A 534 22.34 -20.72 8.64
CA ALA A 534 21.75 -19.61 7.89
C ALA A 534 20.43 -19.08 8.51
N ALA A 535 19.57 -19.96 9.02
CA ALA A 535 18.21 -19.65 9.49
C ALA A 535 18.21 -19.32 10.99
N THR A 536 18.89 -18.26 11.39
CA THR A 536 19.20 -17.97 12.79
C THR A 536 18.57 -16.66 13.30
N PRO A 537 17.22 -16.52 13.30
CA PRO A 537 16.57 -15.32 13.82
C PRO A 537 16.88 -15.13 15.31
N PHE A 538 17.25 -13.90 15.69
CA PHE A 538 17.62 -13.51 17.06
C PHE A 538 18.89 -14.17 17.63
N ASP A 539 19.62 -14.97 16.85
CA ASP A 539 20.91 -15.54 17.25
C ASP A 539 22.05 -14.55 17.00
N ARG A 540 23.14 -14.66 17.76
CA ARG A 540 24.37 -13.89 17.57
C ARG A 540 25.08 -14.20 16.25
N ARG A 541 24.89 -15.42 15.72
CA ARG A 541 25.45 -15.89 14.44
C ARG A 541 24.77 -15.28 13.21
N ARG A 542 23.64 -14.59 13.41
CA ARG A 542 22.85 -14.01 12.32
C ARG A 542 23.67 -13.00 11.52
N HIS A 543 23.82 -13.27 10.23
CA HIS A 543 24.54 -12.39 9.30
C HIS A 543 23.79 -12.12 7.99
N GLY A 544 22.53 -12.56 7.90
CA GLY A 544 21.68 -12.33 6.73
C GLY A 544 20.26 -12.87 6.91
N LEU A 545 19.52 -12.88 5.81
CA LEU A 545 18.21 -13.51 5.69
C LEU A 545 18.25 -14.63 4.65
N ILE A 546 17.29 -15.55 4.75
CA ILE A 546 16.98 -16.54 3.72
C ILE A 546 15.77 -16.03 2.97
N ILE A 547 15.84 -16.09 1.64
CA ILE A 547 14.77 -15.65 0.77
C ILE A 547 13.74 -16.78 0.65
N GLY A 548 12.46 -16.43 0.60
CA GLY A 548 11.39 -17.39 0.42
C GLY A 548 10.18 -16.81 -0.28
N MET A 549 9.25 -17.70 -0.60
CA MET A 549 7.88 -17.34 -0.98
C MET A 549 6.92 -17.47 0.20
N GLY A 550 5.80 -16.76 0.12
CA GLY A 550 4.68 -16.88 1.05
C GLY A 550 3.38 -16.41 0.40
N ALA A 551 2.24 -16.91 0.88
CA ALA A 551 0.92 -16.38 0.54
C ALA A 551 -0.04 -16.48 1.75
N SER A 552 -0.92 -15.49 1.90
CA SER A 552 -1.86 -15.39 3.03
C SER A 552 -3.06 -14.51 2.74
#